data_AF-A0A2G2HBN5-F1
#
_entry.id   AF-A0A2G2HBN5-F1
#
_cell.length_a   1.000
_cell.length_b   1.000
_cell.length_c   1.000
_cell.angle_alpha   90.00
_cell.angle_beta   90.00
_cell.angle_gamma   90.00
#
_symmetry.space_group_name_H-M   'P 1'
#
loop_
_entity.id
_entity.type
_entity.pdbx_description
1 polymer ?
#
loop_
_entity_poly.entity_id
_entity_poly.type
_entity_poly.pdbx_seq_one_letter_code
_entity_poly.pdbx_strand_id
1 'polypeptide(L)'
;MFGLINKGLRATGRAPIRVTPLNQRRWQNFRANKRGFYSLWIFMVLFVISLLAPVLANDKPLLISFKGELYMPITSFYSEVYFGGEYQTEADYTDPYVQELIEKADGWMIWPLVPFSYDTIQTDLPTPAPSAPTSDNWLGTDDQGRDV
;
A
#
# COMPACT_ATOMS: atom_id res chain seq x y z
N MET A 1 18.82 -8.23 62.68
CA MET A 1 17.41 -8.34 62.20
C MET A 1 17.15 -7.10 61.35
N PHE A 2 17.45 -7.18 60.05
CA PHE A 2 16.45 -7.12 58.96
C PHE A 2 15.67 -5.79 58.97
N GLY A 3 16.06 -4.82 58.13
CA GLY A 3 15.38 -4.57 56.85
C GLY A 3 14.57 -3.26 56.99
N LEU A 4 14.32 -2.40 56.00
CA LEU A 4 14.50 -2.46 54.56
C LEU A 4 14.96 -1.08 54.08
N ILE A 5 15.88 -1.10 53.13
CA ILE A 5 16.22 0.03 52.26
C ILE A 5 15.01 0.29 51.36
N ASN A 6 14.25 1.35 51.62
CA ASN A 6 13.20 1.79 50.70
C ASN A 6 13.85 2.53 49.53
N LYS A 7 14.36 1.78 48.55
CA LYS A 7 14.72 2.31 47.23
C LYS A 7 13.42 2.70 46.53
N GLY A 8 13.03 3.97 46.66
CA GLY A 8 12.02 4.57 45.82
C GLY A 8 12.42 4.40 44.36
N LEU A 9 11.73 3.48 43.67
CA LEU A 9 11.81 3.30 42.23
C LEU A 9 11.36 4.63 41.59
N ARG A 10 12.31 5.43 41.11
CA ARG A 10 11.99 6.64 40.34
C ARG A 10 11.36 6.17 39.03
N ALA A 11 10.05 6.31 38.93
CA ALA A 11 9.33 6.20 37.67
C ALA A 11 10.01 7.10 36.64
N THR A 12 10.63 6.50 35.63
CA THR A 12 11.22 7.16 34.48
C THR A 12 10.11 7.65 33.56
N GLY A 13 9.35 8.65 34.02
CA GLY A 13 8.46 9.41 33.16
C GLY A 13 9.29 10.10 32.08
N ARG A 14 9.06 9.76 30.81
CA ARG A 14 9.66 10.48 29.68
C ARG A 14 9.33 11.97 29.83
N ALA A 15 10.35 12.81 29.97
CA ALA A 15 10.16 14.25 30.02
C ALA A 15 9.44 14.70 28.73
N PRO A 16 8.43 15.58 28.81
CA PRO A 16 7.75 16.08 27.62
C PRO A 16 8.76 16.77 26.71
N ILE A 17 8.60 16.61 25.40
CA ILE A 17 9.46 17.27 24.39
C ILE A 17 9.35 18.78 24.59
N ARG A 18 10.34 19.39 25.24
CA ARG A 18 10.42 20.85 25.40
C ARG A 18 10.93 21.44 24.09
N VAL A 19 10.04 22.11 23.35
CA VAL A 19 10.43 22.90 22.20
C VAL A 19 11.30 24.06 22.69
N THR A 20 12.55 24.13 22.23
CA THR A 20 13.45 25.21 22.63
C THR A 20 12.95 26.55 22.08
N PRO A 21 13.23 27.69 22.75
CA PRO A 21 12.82 29.01 22.27
C PRO A 21 13.31 29.30 20.84
N LEU A 22 14.47 28.75 20.46
CA LEU A 22 15.02 28.85 19.11
C LEU A 22 14.15 28.10 18.08
N ASN A 23 13.74 26.87 18.38
CA ASN A 23 12.87 26.10 17.48
C ASN A 23 11.48 26.71 17.37
N GLN A 24 10.95 27.29 18.46
CA GLN A 24 9.68 28.01 18.42
C GLN A 24 9.73 29.23 17.49
N ARG A 25 10.81 30.02 17.55
CA ARG A 25 11.02 31.16 16.63
C ARG A 25 11.17 30.71 15.18
N ARG A 26 11.93 29.63 14.92
CA ARG A 26 12.05 29.05 13.57
C ARG A 26 10.70 28.62 13.00
N TRP A 27 9.86 28.00 13.83
CA TRP A 27 8.52 27.59 13.43
C TRP A 27 7.60 28.78 13.12
N GLN A 28 7.64 29.83 13.94
CA GLN A 28 6.90 31.07 13.68
C GLN A 28 7.35 31.73 12.37
N ASN A 29 8.67 31.84 12.14
CA ASN A 29 9.22 32.39 10.90
C ASN A 29 8.83 31.54 9.67
N PHE A 30 8.83 30.21 9.81
CA PHE A 30 8.40 29.30 8.75
C PHE A 30 6.91 29.47 8.42
N ARG A 31 6.05 29.52 9.45
CA ARG A 31 4.60 29.76 9.27
C ARG A 31 4.28 31.12 8.68
N ALA A 32 5.10 32.14 8.96
CA ALA A 32 4.94 33.47 8.36
C ALA A 32 5.23 33.45 6.84
N ASN A 33 6.08 32.53 6.37
CA ASN A 33 6.31 32.30 4.95
C ASN A 33 5.17 31.44 4.35
N LYS A 34 4.13 32.10 3.85
CA LYS A 34 2.95 31.43 3.27
C LYS A 34 3.31 30.43 2.17
N ARG A 35 4.26 30.76 1.30
CA ARG A 35 4.70 29.86 0.21
C ARG A 35 5.32 28.58 0.76
N GLY A 36 6.25 28.71 1.71
CA GLY A 36 6.87 27.57 2.37
C GLY A 36 5.85 26.71 3.13
N PHE A 37 4.85 27.34 3.77
CA PHE A 37 3.80 26.63 4.48
C PHE A 37 2.89 25.82 3.55
N TYR A 38 2.46 26.39 2.41
CA TYR A 38 1.69 25.64 1.41
C TYR A 38 2.50 24.51 0.78
N SER A 39 3.77 24.73 0.45
CA SER A 39 4.66 23.68 -0.06
C SER A 39 4.80 22.51 0.92
N LEU A 40 4.91 22.79 2.23
CA LEU A 40 4.93 21.74 3.25
C LEU A 40 3.64 20.94 3.25
N TRP A 41 2.48 21.59 3.15
CA TRP A 41 1.19 20.88 3.12
C TRP A 41 1.04 20.01 1.88
N ILE A 42 1.36 20.54 0.69
CA ILE A 42 1.31 19.76 -0.56
C ILE A 42 2.25 18.56 -0.46
N PHE A 43 3.49 18.79 0.00
CA PHE A 43 4.46 17.72 0.20
C PHE A 43 3.96 16.68 1.21
N MET A 44 3.42 17.10 2.36
CA MET A 44 2.91 16.19 3.38
C MET A 44 1.76 15.34 2.85
N VAL A 45 0.84 15.92 2.06
CA VAL A 45 -0.25 15.17 1.43
C VAL A 45 0.29 14.13 0.46
N LEU A 46 1.16 14.53 -0.46
CA LEU A 46 1.79 13.60 -1.41
C LEU A 46 2.60 12.51 -0.70
N PHE A 47 3.32 12.88 0.35
CA PHE A 47 4.10 11.95 1.16
C PHE A 47 3.20 10.92 1.85
N VAL A 48 2.11 11.34 2.50
CA VAL A 48 1.17 10.42 3.13
C VAL A 48 0.51 9.49 2.11
N ILE A 49 0.12 10.02 0.94
CA ILE A 49 -0.42 9.20 -0.16
C ILE A 49 0.63 8.16 -0.60
N SER A 50 1.90 8.55 -0.75
CA SER A 50 2.99 7.64 -1.13
C SER A 50 3.24 6.53 -0.11
N LEU A 51 3.09 6.80 1.19
CA LEU A 51 3.22 5.78 2.24
C LEU A 51 2.09 4.76 2.19
N LEU A 52 0.91 5.17 1.70
CA LEU A 52 -0.25 4.31 1.51
C LEU A 52 -0.32 3.74 0.09
N ALA A 53 0.70 3.96 -0.75
CA ALA A 53 0.72 3.48 -2.13
C ALA A 53 0.44 1.97 -2.24
N PRO A 54 1.03 1.08 -1.42
CA PRO A 54 0.74 -0.35 -1.52
C PRO A 54 -0.73 -0.73 -1.29
N VAL A 55 -1.51 0.12 -0.60
CA VAL A 55 -2.95 -0.09 -0.34
C VAL A 55 -3.82 0.62 -1.39
N LEU A 56 -3.30 1.68 -2.00
CA LEU A 56 -4.02 2.47 -3.00
C LEU A 56 -3.80 1.96 -4.42
N ALA A 57 -2.62 1.39 -4.69
CA ALA A 57 -2.17 0.85 -5.97
C ALA A 57 -1.49 -0.51 -5.75
N ASN A 58 -2.16 -1.58 -6.15
CA ASN A 58 -1.66 -2.95 -5.98
C ASN A 58 -2.29 -3.87 -7.01
N ASP A 59 -1.56 -4.89 -7.45
CA ASP A 59 -2.02 -5.99 -8.30
C ASP A 59 -2.79 -7.07 -7.52
N LYS A 60 -2.86 -6.93 -6.19
CA LYS A 60 -3.60 -7.83 -5.30
C LYS A 60 -4.81 -7.14 -4.69
N PRO A 61 -5.95 -7.83 -4.52
CA PRO A 61 -7.09 -7.30 -3.81
C PRO A 61 -6.78 -7.13 -2.31
N LEU A 62 -7.44 -6.15 -1.70
CA LEU A 62 -7.32 -5.84 -0.27
C LEU A 62 -7.96 -6.95 0.57
N LEU A 63 -9.07 -7.49 0.09
CA LEU A 63 -9.87 -8.49 0.79
C LEU A 63 -10.58 -9.39 -0.23
N ILE A 64 -10.63 -10.68 0.05
CA ILE A 64 -11.38 -11.68 -0.72
C ILE A 64 -12.32 -12.41 0.22
N SER A 65 -13.57 -12.59 -0.17
CA SER A 65 -14.47 -13.59 0.42
C SER A 65 -14.50 -14.81 -0.47
N PHE A 66 -14.20 -15.99 0.08
CA PHE A 66 -14.25 -17.24 -0.66
C PHE A 66 -14.67 -18.39 0.27
N LYS A 67 -15.73 -19.13 -0.12
CA LYS A 67 -16.31 -20.26 0.66
C LYS A 67 -16.61 -19.94 2.13
N GLY A 68 -17.00 -18.69 2.42
CA GLY A 68 -17.36 -18.23 3.77
C GLY A 68 -16.18 -17.77 4.63
N GLU A 69 -14.95 -17.76 4.10
CA GLU A 69 -13.76 -17.23 4.76
C GLU A 69 -13.28 -15.93 4.10
N LEU A 70 -12.58 -15.10 4.89
CA LEU A 70 -11.98 -13.84 4.42
C LEU A 70 -10.47 -13.98 4.34
N TYR A 71 -9.91 -13.58 3.19
CA TYR A 71 -8.48 -13.62 2.89
C TYR A 71 -7.97 -12.20 2.60
N MET A 72 -6.75 -11.88 3.03
CA MET A 72 -6.11 -10.56 2.83
C MET A 72 -4.81 -10.66 2.02
N PRO A 73 -4.88 -10.81 0.68
CA PRO A 73 -3.72 -11.06 -0.19
C PRO A 73 -2.63 -9.99 -0.12
N ILE A 74 -3.00 -8.73 0.12
CA ILE A 74 -2.03 -7.63 0.28
C ILE A 74 -0.99 -7.87 1.40
N THR A 75 -1.30 -8.72 2.38
CA THR A 75 -0.42 -9.01 3.53
C THR A 75 0.02 -10.46 3.64
N SER A 76 -0.49 -11.35 2.79
CA SER A 76 -0.32 -12.79 2.93
C SER A 76 -0.30 -13.47 1.57
N PHE A 77 0.57 -14.46 1.43
CA PHE A 77 0.66 -15.28 0.25
C PHE A 77 -0.47 -16.32 0.23
N TYR A 78 -1.19 -16.39 -0.88
CA TYR A 78 -2.14 -17.47 -1.16
C TYR A 78 -1.87 -18.01 -2.55
N SER A 79 -1.67 -19.33 -2.64
CA SER A 79 -1.51 -19.99 -3.93
C SER A 79 -2.84 -20.13 -4.66
N GLU A 80 -2.79 -20.28 -5.98
CA GLU A 80 -4.00 -20.47 -6.81
C GLU A 80 -4.84 -21.68 -6.37
N VAL A 81 -4.18 -22.76 -5.92
CA VAL A 81 -4.86 -23.94 -5.35
C VAL A 81 -5.81 -23.61 -4.19
N TYR A 82 -5.54 -22.56 -3.39
CA TYR A 82 -6.47 -22.16 -2.32
C TYR A 82 -7.84 -21.75 -2.87
N PHE A 83 -7.87 -21.14 -4.06
CA PHE A 83 -9.08 -20.70 -4.73
C PHE A 83 -9.66 -21.76 -5.68
N GLY A 84 -9.07 -22.95 -5.71
CA GLY A 84 -9.53 -24.08 -6.53
C GLY A 84 -8.84 -24.20 -7.89
N GLY A 85 -7.75 -23.47 -8.12
CA GLY A 85 -6.92 -23.63 -9.31
C GLY A 85 -5.88 -24.75 -9.16
N GLU A 86 -4.88 -24.75 -10.04
CA GLU A 86 -3.95 -25.88 -10.20
C GLU A 86 -2.52 -25.56 -9.75
N TYR A 87 -2.14 -24.29 -9.74
CA TYR A 87 -0.77 -23.88 -9.47
C TYR A 87 -0.49 -23.60 -7.98
N GLN A 88 0.69 -24.05 -7.51
CA GLN A 88 1.17 -23.78 -6.15
C GLN A 88 1.86 -22.42 -6.00
N THR A 89 2.01 -21.68 -7.10
CA THR A 89 2.50 -20.30 -7.12
C THR A 89 1.44 -19.35 -6.57
N GLU A 90 1.84 -18.12 -6.25
CA GLU A 90 0.90 -17.08 -5.85
C GLU A 90 -0.21 -16.95 -6.91
N ALA A 91 -1.46 -16.81 -6.45
CA ALA A 91 -2.58 -16.60 -7.34
C ALA A 91 -2.43 -15.25 -8.06
N ASP A 92 -2.54 -15.26 -9.38
CA ASP A 92 -2.70 -14.03 -10.16
C ASP A 92 -4.17 -13.61 -10.10
N TYR A 93 -4.46 -12.64 -9.23
CA TYR A 93 -5.83 -12.16 -9.05
C TYR A 93 -6.33 -11.31 -10.24
N THR A 94 -5.44 -10.87 -11.12
CA THR A 94 -5.80 -10.12 -12.33
C THR A 94 -6.24 -11.06 -13.46
N ASP A 95 -5.88 -12.34 -13.39
CA ASP A 95 -6.30 -13.37 -14.34
C ASP A 95 -7.82 -13.63 -14.23
N PRO A 96 -8.60 -13.45 -15.32
CA PRO A 96 -10.02 -13.78 -15.35
C PRO A 96 -10.35 -15.20 -14.88
N TYR A 97 -9.46 -16.17 -15.07
CA TYR A 97 -9.64 -17.54 -14.61
C TYR A 97 -9.73 -17.62 -13.08
N VAL A 98 -8.82 -16.96 -12.36
CA VAL A 98 -8.82 -16.93 -10.88
C VAL A 98 -10.03 -16.17 -10.36
N GLN A 99 -10.42 -15.07 -11.04
CA GLN A 99 -11.62 -14.31 -10.68
C GLN A 99 -12.88 -15.17 -10.82
N GLU A 100 -13.00 -15.92 -11.92
CA GLU A 100 -14.14 -16.81 -12.16
C GLU A 100 -14.21 -17.94 -11.13
N LEU A 101 -13.07 -18.51 -10.70
CA LEU A 101 -13.03 -19.50 -9.62
C LEU A 101 -13.60 -18.95 -8.31
N ILE A 102 -13.27 -17.71 -7.96
CA ILE A 102 -13.76 -17.05 -6.75
C ILE A 102 -15.26 -16.75 -6.88
N GLU A 103 -15.69 -16.19 -8.00
CA GLU A 103 -17.11 -15.85 -8.26
C GLU A 103 -18.01 -17.10 -8.29
N LYS A 104 -17.55 -18.20 -8.91
CA LYS A 104 -18.28 -19.48 -8.92
C LYS A 104 -18.52 -20.08 -7.54
N ALA A 105 -17.71 -19.68 -6.55
CA ALA A 105 -17.87 -20.07 -5.16
C ALA A 105 -18.67 -19.04 -4.34
N ASP A 106 -19.48 -18.21 -5.00
CA ASP A 106 -20.20 -17.06 -4.42
C ASP A 106 -19.27 -16.09 -3.67
N GLY A 107 -18.01 -16.02 -4.11
CA GLY A 107 -16.99 -15.15 -3.57
C GLY A 107 -17.00 -13.75 -4.18
N TRP A 108 -16.25 -12.85 -3.56
CA TRP A 108 -16.05 -11.48 -4.06
C TRP A 108 -14.68 -10.96 -3.66
N MET A 109 -14.22 -9.93 -4.35
CA MET A 109 -12.94 -9.27 -4.09
C MET A 109 -13.13 -7.76 -3.95
N ILE A 110 -12.42 -7.16 -3.01
CA ILE A 110 -12.31 -5.70 -2.87
C ILE A 110 -10.94 -5.30 -3.39
N TRP A 111 -10.93 -4.57 -4.49
CA TRP A 111 -9.72 -4.06 -5.11
C TRP A 111 -9.28 -2.70 -4.53
N PRO A 112 -7.98 -2.40 -4.56
CA PRO A 112 -7.49 -1.03 -4.39
C PRO A 112 -8.05 -0.10 -5.48
N LEU A 113 -7.88 1.22 -5.29
CA LEU A 113 -8.36 2.22 -6.25
C LEU A 113 -7.68 2.07 -7.62
N VAL A 114 -6.42 1.64 -7.63
CA VAL A 114 -5.65 1.33 -8.82
C VAL A 114 -5.25 -0.14 -8.73
N PRO A 115 -5.86 -1.05 -9.52
CA PRO A 115 -5.59 -2.49 -9.45
C PRO A 115 -4.32 -2.89 -10.21
N PHE A 116 -3.26 -2.08 -10.11
CA PHE A 116 -1.98 -2.28 -10.79
C PHE A 116 -0.83 -1.94 -9.84
N SER A 117 0.25 -2.71 -9.92
CA SER A 117 1.56 -2.43 -9.34
C SER A 117 2.51 -1.91 -10.43
N TYR A 118 3.66 -1.37 -10.04
CA TYR A 118 4.68 -0.84 -10.96
C TYR A 118 5.32 -1.92 -11.84
N ASP A 119 5.20 -3.19 -11.45
CA ASP A 119 5.81 -4.35 -12.11
C ASP A 119 4.79 -5.31 -12.73
N THR A 120 3.49 -4.97 -12.67
CA THR A 120 2.41 -5.74 -13.28
C THR A 120 2.63 -5.83 -14.80
N ILE A 121 2.62 -7.06 -15.32
CA ILE A 121 2.78 -7.34 -16.75
C ILE A 121 1.39 -7.48 -17.36
N GLN A 122 1.05 -6.66 -18.35
CA GLN A 122 -0.22 -6.76 -19.04
C GLN A 122 -0.11 -7.77 -20.17
N THR A 123 -0.88 -8.85 -20.06
CA THR A 123 -0.91 -9.95 -21.04
C THR A 123 -1.92 -9.71 -22.17
N ASP A 124 -2.96 -8.92 -21.91
CA ASP A 124 -4.02 -8.59 -22.87
C ASP A 124 -3.76 -7.24 -23.57
N LEU A 125 -2.65 -7.14 -24.30
CA LEU A 125 -2.28 -5.95 -25.07
C LEU A 125 -2.83 -6.01 -26.51
N PRO A 126 -3.24 -4.88 -27.11
CA PRO A 126 -3.76 -4.86 -28.49
C PRO A 126 -2.71 -5.19 -29.54
N THR A 127 -1.42 -5.02 -29.21
CA THR A 127 -0.26 -5.37 -30.04
C THR A 127 0.79 -6.03 -29.15
N PRO A 128 1.69 -6.86 -29.71
CA PRO A 128 2.83 -7.38 -28.95
C PRO A 128 3.62 -6.25 -28.29
N ALA A 129 4.11 -6.49 -27.08
CA ALA A 129 4.97 -5.55 -26.38
C ALA A 129 6.26 -5.27 -27.19
N PRO A 130 6.77 -4.03 -27.24
CA PRO A 130 6.17 -2.81 -26.68
C PRO A 130 4.97 -2.30 -27.49
N SER A 131 3.93 -1.83 -26.78
CA SER A 131 2.70 -1.31 -27.37
C SER A 131 2.65 0.22 -27.31
N ALA A 132 1.92 0.83 -28.26
CA ALA A 132 1.72 2.28 -28.29
C ALA A 132 0.80 2.75 -27.14
N PRO A 133 0.80 4.06 -26.79
CA PRO A 133 -0.10 4.62 -25.78
C PRO A 133 -1.58 4.24 -25.96
N THR A 134 -2.22 3.81 -24.87
CA THR A 134 -3.64 3.43 -24.79
C THR A 134 -4.34 4.14 -23.61
N SER A 135 -5.63 3.87 -23.39
CA SER A 135 -6.36 4.35 -22.20
C SER A 135 -5.86 3.74 -20.90
N ASP A 136 -5.29 2.54 -20.99
CA ASP A 136 -4.85 1.74 -19.85
C ASP A 136 -3.36 1.98 -19.60
N ASN A 137 -2.58 2.20 -20.68
CA ASN A 137 -1.16 2.54 -20.64
C ASN A 137 -0.91 3.89 -21.32
N TRP A 138 -0.98 4.99 -20.58
CA TRP A 138 -1.01 6.34 -21.17
C TRP A 138 0.26 6.72 -21.94
N LEU A 139 1.40 6.08 -21.65
CA LEU A 139 2.65 6.28 -22.38
C LEU A 139 3.09 5.04 -23.18
N GLY A 140 2.25 4.00 -23.22
CA GLY A 140 2.53 2.71 -23.86
C GLY A 140 3.20 1.74 -22.91
N THR A 141 3.72 0.62 -23.45
CA THR A 141 4.38 -0.42 -22.63
C THR A 141 5.84 -0.61 -22.99
N ASP A 142 6.63 -1.13 -22.04
CA ASP A 142 8.00 -1.59 -22.26
C ASP A 142 8.05 -2.91 -23.05
N ASP A 143 9.24 -3.48 -23.23
CA ASP A 143 9.48 -4.74 -23.95
C ASP A 143 8.91 -5.98 -23.23
N GLN A 144 8.57 -5.86 -21.95
CA GLN A 144 7.96 -6.90 -21.13
C GLN A 144 6.44 -6.75 -21.02
N GLY A 145 5.86 -5.65 -21.51
CA GLY A 145 4.42 -5.36 -21.40
C GLY A 145 4.03 -4.65 -20.10
N ARG A 146 4.98 -3.98 -19.43
CA ARG A 146 4.72 -3.12 -18.26
C ARG A 146 4.45 -1.69 -18.70
N ASP A 147 3.68 -0.96 -17.92
CA ASP A 147 3.38 0.46 -18.17
C ASP A 147 4.64 1.35 -18.03
N VAL A 148 4.71 2.44 -18.81
CA VAL A 148 5.87 3.36 -18.89
C VAL A 148 5.53 4.76 -18.38
#